data_AF-A0A2S6CSZ2-F1
#
_entry.id   AF-A0A2S6CSZ2-F1
#
_cell.length_a   1.000
_cell.length_b   1.000
_cell.length_c   1.000
_cell.angle_alpha   90.00
_cell.angle_beta   90.00
_cell.angle_gamma   90.00
#
_symmetry.space_group_name_H-M   'P 1'
#
loop_
_entity.id
_entity.type
_entity.pdbx_description
1 polymer ?
#
loop_
_entity_poly.entity_id
_entity_poly.type
_entity_poly.pdbx_seq_one_letter_code
_entity_poly.pdbx_strand_id
1 'polypeptide(L)'
;MPRRISNGAVTEVELFPFLSILFCTIGVLILLLMVLTAQTFSNQRQITIVAKTENGQNQSKQPRYIECRSDGIVLYPNQEFVAITRVNSSYSPLQTLLTEVKTNRDKQYLIVAIRPDGIEVFKTIRALIESEGIDIGYEPIDEGWQLKIQGNI
;
A
#
# COMPACT_ATOMS: atom_id res chain seq x y z
N MET A 1 -53.69 -58.24 44.28
CA MET A 1 -53.70 -57.17 43.25
C MET A 1 -52.36 -56.44 43.31
N PRO A 2 -51.51 -56.48 42.26
CA PRO A 2 -50.24 -55.75 42.26
C PRO A 2 -50.43 -54.35 41.68
N ARG A 3 -49.93 -53.33 42.39
CA ARG A 3 -49.98 -51.93 41.98
C ARG A 3 -48.78 -51.63 41.07
N ARG A 4 -49.06 -51.41 39.78
CA ARG A 4 -48.06 -51.04 38.76
C ARG A 4 -47.59 -49.60 39.02
N ILE A 5 -46.31 -49.43 39.38
CA ILE A 5 -45.67 -48.13 39.53
C ILE A 5 -45.16 -47.72 38.15
N SER A 6 -45.73 -46.67 37.55
CA SER A 6 -45.24 -46.09 36.30
C SER A 6 -44.10 -45.11 36.60
N ASN A 7 -42.86 -45.46 36.25
CA ASN A 7 -41.77 -44.50 36.20
C ASN A 7 -41.96 -43.58 34.98
N GLY A 8 -42.35 -42.33 35.21
CA GLY A 8 -42.26 -41.28 34.20
C GLY A 8 -40.80 -40.87 34.05
N ALA A 9 -40.22 -41.09 32.87
CA ALA A 9 -38.88 -40.60 32.56
C ALA A 9 -38.93 -39.07 32.43
N VAL A 10 -38.30 -38.37 33.37
CA VAL A 10 -38.11 -36.93 33.30
C VAL A 10 -36.96 -36.67 32.33
N THR A 11 -37.27 -36.16 31.14
CA THR A 11 -36.27 -35.64 30.20
C THR A 11 -35.87 -34.23 30.63
N GLU A 12 -34.93 -34.12 31.56
CA GLU A 12 -34.24 -32.87 31.88
C GLU A 12 -33.18 -32.61 30.81
N VAL A 13 -33.23 -31.44 30.17
CA VAL A 13 -32.20 -31.01 29.22
C VAL A 13 -30.98 -30.60 30.02
N GLU A 14 -29.91 -31.40 29.96
CA GLU A 14 -28.66 -31.04 30.63
C GLU A 14 -27.97 -29.87 29.90
N LEU A 15 -27.79 -28.76 30.60
CA LEU A 15 -27.12 -27.57 30.06
C LEU A 15 -25.60 -27.76 29.89
N PHE A 16 -25.01 -28.72 30.62
CA PHE A 16 -23.57 -29.00 30.58
C PHE A 16 -23.05 -29.34 29.17
N PRO A 17 -23.61 -30.33 28.45
CA PRO A 17 -23.17 -30.64 27.09
C PRO A 17 -23.41 -29.50 26.09
N PHE A 18 -24.47 -28.71 26.24
CA PHE A 18 -24.73 -27.56 25.38
C PHE A 18 -23.66 -26.46 25.53
N LEU A 19 -23.29 -26.15 26.77
CA LEU A 19 -22.27 -25.15 27.07
C LEU A 19 -20.89 -25.58 26.57
N SER A 20 -20.54 -26.88 26.65
CA SER A 20 -19.28 -27.39 26.09
C SER A 20 -19.18 -27.19 24.59
N ILE A 21 -20.26 -27.45 23.85
CA ILE A 21 -20.30 -27.23 22.40
C ILE A 21 -20.21 -25.74 22.08
N LEU A 22 -20.91 -24.88 22.83
CA LEU A 22 -20.88 -23.43 22.64
C LEU A 22 -19.48 -22.84 22.88
N PHE A 23 -18.80 -23.22 23.96
CA PHE A 23 -17.43 -22.76 24.22
C PHE A 23 -16.47 -23.27 23.14
N CYS A 24 -16.67 -24.50 22.67
CA CYS A 24 -15.86 -25.07 21.60
C CYS A 24 -16.04 -24.28 20.30
N THR A 25 -17.27 -23.96 19.90
CA THR A 25 -17.53 -23.17 18.68
C THR A 25 -17.01 -21.74 18.81
N ILE A 26 -17.18 -21.09 19.96
CA ILE A 26 -16.62 -19.75 20.22
C ILE A 26 -15.09 -19.78 20.10
N GLY A 27 -14.43 -20.78 20.69
CA GLY A 27 -12.98 -20.92 20.62
C GLY A 27 -12.47 -21.10 19.19
N VAL A 28 -13.11 -21.99 18.41
CA VAL A 28 -12.75 -22.20 16.99
C VAL A 28 -13.00 -20.93 16.17
N LEU A 29 -14.10 -20.23 16.40
CA LEU A 29 -14.41 -18.97 15.70
C LEU A 29 -13.39 -17.87 16.03
N ILE A 30 -12.95 -17.75 17.29
CA ILE A 30 -11.92 -16.77 17.67
C ILE A 30 -10.59 -17.09 16.98
N LEU A 31 -10.16 -18.36 16.96
CA LEU A 31 -8.94 -18.76 16.27
C LEU A 31 -9.03 -18.47 14.76
N LEU A 32 -10.16 -18.79 14.14
CA LEU A 32 -10.41 -18.52 12.73
C LEU A 32 -10.37 -17.01 12.43
N LEU A 33 -11.01 -16.18 13.27
CA LEU A 33 -10.96 -14.72 13.14
C LEU A 33 -9.54 -14.17 13.34
N MET A 34 -8.77 -14.71 14.29
CA MET A 34 -7.37 -14.32 14.49
C MET A 34 -6.53 -14.60 13.24
N VAL A 35 -6.70 -15.78 12.63
CA VAL A 35 -6.01 -16.12 11.38
C VAL A 35 -6.46 -15.18 10.25
N LEU A 36 -7.76 -14.98 10.04
CA LEU A 36 -8.25 -14.09 8.99
C LEU A 36 -7.74 -12.65 9.12
N THR A 37 -7.73 -12.12 10.34
CA THR A 37 -7.23 -10.77 10.62
C THR A 37 -5.72 -10.68 10.42
N ALA A 38 -4.93 -11.67 10.87
CA ALA A 38 -3.48 -11.72 10.65
C ALA A 38 -3.13 -11.77 9.15
N GLN A 39 -3.86 -12.55 8.36
CA GLN A 39 -3.67 -12.66 6.91
C GLN A 39 -3.93 -11.32 6.21
N THR A 40 -4.95 -10.57 6.65
CA THR A 40 -5.32 -9.27 6.07
C THR A 40 -4.20 -8.21 6.22
N PHE A 41 -3.48 -8.20 7.34
CA PHE A 41 -2.34 -7.29 7.54
C PHE A 41 -1.08 -7.72 6.78
N SER A 42 -0.89 -9.02 6.57
CA SER A 42 0.32 -9.56 5.92
C SER A 42 0.40 -9.33 4.41
N ASN A 43 -0.71 -8.98 3.75
CA ASN A 43 -0.75 -8.81 2.31
C ASN A 43 -0.38 -7.38 1.84
N GLN A 44 0.25 -6.57 2.70
CA GLN A 44 0.91 -5.34 2.27
C GLN A 44 2.22 -5.72 1.57
N ARG A 45 2.13 -6.14 0.30
CA ARG A 45 3.30 -6.34 -0.55
C ARG A 45 4.08 -5.03 -0.61
N GLN A 46 5.34 -5.05 -0.20
CA GLN A 46 6.19 -3.87 -0.16
C GLN A 46 7.18 -3.94 -1.33
N ILE A 47 7.24 -2.88 -2.14
CA ILE A 47 8.30 -2.72 -3.16
C ILE A 47 9.35 -1.79 -2.58
N THR A 48 10.60 -2.22 -2.65
CA THR A 48 11.72 -1.32 -2.44
C THR A 48 12.32 -0.96 -3.79
N ILE A 49 12.23 0.31 -4.17
CA ILE A 49 12.98 0.79 -5.34
C ILE A 49 14.41 1.03 -4.89
N VAL A 50 15.31 0.18 -5.39
CA VAL A 50 16.75 0.32 -5.18
C VAL A 50 17.32 1.00 -6.42
N ALA A 51 17.57 2.30 -6.31
CA ALA A 51 18.16 3.10 -7.39
C ALA A 51 19.63 2.75 -7.72
N LYS A 52 20.23 1.74 -7.05
CA LYS A 52 21.55 1.23 -7.38
C LYS A 52 21.44 0.20 -8.49
N THR A 53 21.51 0.66 -9.74
CA THR A 53 21.67 -0.24 -10.89
C THR A 53 23.15 -0.33 -11.24
N GLU A 54 23.69 -1.55 -11.32
CA GLU A 54 25.10 -1.86 -11.61
C GLU A 54 25.61 -1.36 -12.99
N ASN A 55 24.74 -0.74 -13.80
CA ASN A 55 25.05 -0.15 -15.12
C ASN A 55 24.21 1.11 -15.46
N GLY A 56 23.63 1.80 -14.47
CA GLY A 56 22.83 3.00 -14.71
C GLY A 56 23.68 4.23 -15.05
N GLN A 57 23.24 5.08 -15.98
CA GLN A 57 23.92 6.36 -16.29
C GLN A 57 23.91 7.35 -15.11
N ASN A 58 23.02 7.15 -14.14
CA ASN A 58 22.77 8.05 -13.01
C ASN A 58 23.21 7.48 -11.65
N GLN A 59 24.17 6.55 -11.61
CA GLN A 59 24.65 5.90 -10.38
C GLN A 59 25.13 6.88 -9.29
N SER A 60 25.63 8.04 -9.69
CA SER A 60 26.12 9.09 -8.78
C SER A 60 25.05 10.09 -8.36
N LYS A 61 23.85 10.04 -8.97
CA LYS A 61 22.78 11.00 -8.70
C LYS A 61 21.85 10.47 -7.62
N GLN A 62 21.38 11.37 -6.76
CA GLN A 62 20.37 11.11 -5.75
C GLN A 62 18.98 11.07 -6.41
N PRO A 63 18.25 9.94 -6.32
CA PRO A 63 16.91 9.84 -6.86
C PRO A 63 15.91 10.61 -6.00
N ARG A 64 14.98 11.27 -6.67
CA ARG A 64 13.79 11.84 -6.07
C ARG A 64 12.56 11.16 -6.63
N TYR A 65 11.62 10.78 -5.78
CA TYR A 65 10.56 9.84 -6.17
C TYR A 65 9.20 10.53 -6.25
N ILE A 66 8.46 10.20 -7.29
CA ILE A 66 7.06 10.60 -7.49
C ILE A 66 6.26 9.33 -7.73
N GLU A 67 5.18 9.13 -6.99
CA GLU A 67 4.23 8.06 -7.24
C GLU A 67 3.02 8.63 -7.99
N CYS A 68 2.70 8.07 -9.15
CA CYS A 68 1.51 8.42 -9.92
C CYS A 68 0.34 7.49 -9.58
N ARG A 69 -0.79 8.09 -9.21
CA ARG A 69 -2.08 7.43 -8.91
C ARG A 69 -3.17 8.02 -9.80
N SER A 70 -4.37 7.44 -9.80
CA SER A 70 -5.51 7.96 -10.56
C SER A 70 -5.97 9.37 -10.14
N ASP A 71 -5.82 9.73 -8.85
CA ASP A 71 -6.32 10.97 -8.26
C ASP A 71 -5.26 12.11 -8.19
N GLY A 72 -4.00 11.79 -8.47
CA GLY A 72 -2.90 12.74 -8.40
C GLY A 72 -1.55 12.06 -8.24
N ILE A 73 -0.65 12.73 -7.53
CA ILE A 73 0.70 12.27 -7.28
C ILE A 73 1.07 12.34 -5.80
N VAL A 74 1.98 11.48 -5.37
CA VAL A 74 2.60 11.53 -4.05
C VAL A 74 4.09 11.79 -4.19
N LEU A 75 4.58 12.81 -3.50
CA LEU A 75 5.98 13.22 -3.51
C LEU A 75 6.70 12.65 -2.30
N TYR A 76 7.86 12.05 -2.52
CA TYR A 76 8.68 11.45 -1.46
C TYR A 76 9.96 12.26 -1.20
N PRO A 77 10.49 12.23 0.04
CA PRO A 77 10.18 11.32 1.15
C PRO A 77 8.98 11.73 2.03
N ASN A 78 8.47 12.95 1.91
CA ASN A 78 7.46 13.50 2.82
C ASN A 78 6.06 12.91 2.65
N GLN A 79 5.83 12.06 1.64
CA GLN A 79 4.53 11.51 1.27
C GLN A 79 3.48 12.61 1.05
N GLU A 80 3.90 13.72 0.45
CA GLU A 80 3.04 14.87 0.20
C GLU A 80 2.17 14.61 -1.03
N PHE A 81 0.85 14.60 -0.84
CA PHE A 81 -0.11 14.38 -1.92
C PHE A 81 -0.45 15.68 -2.68
N VAL A 82 -0.37 15.62 -4.00
CA VAL A 82 -0.79 16.69 -4.91
C VAL A 82 -1.88 16.15 -5.83
N ALA A 83 -3.10 16.68 -5.66
CA ALA A 83 -4.24 16.33 -6.51
C ALA A 83 -3.98 16.69 -7.98
N ILE A 84 -4.54 15.91 -8.91
CA ILE A 84 -4.38 16.10 -10.35
C ILE A 84 -4.71 17.52 -10.83
N THR A 85 -5.70 18.18 -10.22
CA THR A 85 -6.11 19.56 -10.56
C THR A 85 -5.04 20.59 -10.22
N ARG A 86 -4.11 20.28 -9.30
CA ARG A 86 -3.04 21.16 -8.85
C ARG A 86 -1.68 20.84 -9.50
N VAL A 87 -1.58 19.76 -10.27
CA VAL A 87 -0.33 19.36 -10.96
C VAL A 87 0.20 20.47 -11.86
N ASN A 88 -0.69 21.16 -12.59
CA ASN A 88 -0.31 22.26 -13.49
C ASN A 88 -0.26 23.63 -12.78
N SER A 89 -0.42 23.69 -11.47
CA SER A 89 -0.39 24.95 -10.74
C SER A 89 1.05 25.41 -10.54
N SER A 90 1.33 26.68 -10.86
CA SER A 90 2.65 27.31 -10.69
C SER A 90 3.15 27.32 -9.24
N TYR A 91 2.25 27.17 -8.26
CA TYR A 91 2.56 27.17 -6.82
C TYR A 91 2.19 25.84 -6.16
N SER A 92 2.57 24.73 -6.80
CA SER A 92 2.38 23.38 -6.27
C SER A 92 3.67 22.83 -5.65
N PRO A 93 3.57 21.89 -4.69
CA PRO A 93 4.72 21.14 -4.19
C PRO A 93 5.51 20.44 -5.30
N LEU A 94 4.82 20.02 -6.37
CA LEU A 94 5.44 19.48 -7.57
C LEU A 94 6.37 20.50 -8.21
N GLN A 95 5.92 21.75 -8.42
CA GLN A 95 6.76 22.77 -9.05
C GLN A 95 8.02 23.07 -8.23
N THR A 96 7.90 23.09 -6.90
CA THR A 96 9.05 23.24 -5.99
C THR A 96 10.05 22.09 -6.19
N LEU A 97 9.56 20.85 -6.23
CA LEU A 97 10.38 19.66 -6.47
C LEU A 97 11.09 19.71 -7.82
N LEU A 98 10.34 20.03 -8.89
CA LEU A 98 10.91 20.14 -10.24
C LEU A 98 11.99 21.22 -10.30
N THR A 99 11.78 22.36 -9.62
CA THR A 99 12.76 23.45 -9.55
C THR A 99 14.03 23.05 -8.79
N GLU A 100 13.89 22.31 -7.69
CA GLU A 100 15.01 21.75 -6.92
C GLU A 100 15.84 20.81 -7.79
N VAL A 101 15.21 19.81 -8.40
CA VAL A 101 15.90 18.82 -9.24
C VAL A 101 16.50 19.48 -10.48
N LYS A 102 15.81 20.46 -11.07
CA LYS A 102 16.30 21.31 -12.17
C LYS A 102 17.58 22.05 -11.81
N THR A 103 17.66 22.57 -10.58
CA THR A 103 18.84 23.29 -10.10
C THR A 103 20.01 22.34 -9.83
N ASN A 104 19.71 21.09 -9.44
CA ASN A 104 20.68 20.08 -9.05
C ASN A 104 20.80 18.93 -10.07
N ARG A 105 20.54 19.15 -11.37
CA ARG A 105 20.46 18.07 -12.39
C ARG A 105 21.68 17.16 -12.50
N ASP A 106 22.85 17.65 -12.16
CA ASP A 106 24.08 16.85 -12.17
C ASP A 106 24.15 15.88 -10.98
N LYS A 107 23.40 16.15 -9.92
CA LYS A 107 23.38 15.41 -8.65
C LYS A 107 22.05 14.77 -8.32
N GLN A 108 20.96 15.16 -8.97
CA GLN A 108 19.61 14.68 -8.69
C GLN A 108 18.90 14.32 -10.00
N TYR A 109 18.02 13.32 -9.91
CA TYR A 109 17.13 12.92 -11.01
C TYR A 109 15.80 12.41 -10.44
N LEU A 110 14.81 12.23 -11.32
CA LEU A 110 13.48 11.74 -10.91
C LEU A 110 13.31 10.26 -11.23
N ILE A 111 12.74 9.52 -10.29
CA ILE A 111 12.15 8.20 -10.52
C ILE A 111 10.65 8.34 -10.34
N VAL A 112 9.89 7.96 -11.36
CA VAL A 112 8.43 7.97 -11.31
C VAL A 112 7.95 6.54 -11.15
N ALA A 113 7.34 6.26 -10.00
CA ALA A 113 6.65 5.01 -9.71
C ALA A 113 5.24 5.08 -10.31
N ILE A 114 4.90 4.14 -11.20
CA ILE A 114 3.68 4.19 -12.00
C ILE A 114 2.76 3.06 -11.58
N ARG A 115 1.61 3.40 -11.00
CA ARG A 115 0.51 2.43 -10.80
C ARG A 115 -0.29 2.23 -12.10
N PRO A 116 -0.93 1.06 -12.28
CA PRO A 116 -1.84 0.82 -13.40
C PRO A 116 -2.95 1.87 -13.50
N ASP A 117 -3.50 2.34 -12.38
CA ASP A 117 -4.52 3.38 -12.33
C ASP A 117 -4.00 4.80 -12.62
N GLY A 118 -2.69 5.03 -12.47
CA GLY A 118 -2.02 6.33 -12.59
C GLY A 118 -1.44 6.64 -13.96
N ILE A 119 -1.70 5.84 -14.99
CA ILE A 119 -1.07 5.97 -16.32
C ILE A 119 -1.38 7.34 -16.98
N GLU A 120 -2.61 7.83 -16.88
CA GLU A 120 -2.98 9.13 -17.48
C GLU A 120 -2.30 10.31 -16.76
N VAL A 121 -2.21 10.23 -15.43
CA VAL A 121 -1.47 11.21 -14.62
C VAL A 121 0.01 11.16 -14.99
N PHE A 122 0.57 9.97 -15.14
CA PHE A 122 1.95 9.78 -15.56
C PHE A 122 2.25 10.43 -16.91
N LYS A 123 1.39 10.29 -17.93
CA LYS A 123 1.58 10.96 -19.24
C LYS A 123 1.71 12.47 -19.10
N THR A 124 0.87 13.07 -18.25
CA THR A 124 0.87 14.52 -17.98
C THR A 124 2.15 14.95 -17.28
N ILE A 125 2.53 14.23 -16.23
CA ILE A 125 3.73 14.50 -15.43
C ILE A 125 5.00 14.30 -16.25
N ARG A 126 5.05 13.25 -17.07
CA ARG A 126 6.16 12.97 -17.97
C ARG A 126 6.43 14.15 -18.91
N ALA A 127 5.39 14.65 -19.56
CA ALA A 127 5.53 15.79 -20.47
C ALA A 127 6.08 17.02 -19.75
N LEU A 128 5.65 17.28 -18.51
CA LEU A 128 6.16 18.37 -17.69
C LEU A 128 7.64 18.18 -17.33
N ILE A 129 8.03 17.00 -16.85
CA ILE A 129 9.42 16.69 -16.47
C ILE A 129 10.37 16.77 -17.68
N GLU A 130 9.96 16.20 -18.82
CA GLU A 130 10.74 16.23 -20.06
C GLU A 130 10.87 17.66 -20.61
N SER A 131 9.82 18.49 -20.52
CA SER A 131 9.88 19.90 -20.94
C SER A 131 10.88 20.72 -20.13
N GLU A 132 11.12 20.33 -18.88
CA GLU A 132 12.13 20.92 -18.03
C GLU A 132 13.54 20.38 -18.33
N GLY A 133 13.69 19.28 -19.08
CA GLY A 133 15.00 18.66 -19.37
C GLY A 133 15.62 17.98 -18.15
N ILE A 134 14.80 17.31 -17.33
CA ILE A 134 15.23 16.54 -16.16
C ILE A 134 15.32 15.05 -16.54
N ASP A 135 16.37 14.37 -16.10
CA ASP A 135 16.51 12.93 -16.28
C ASP A 135 15.45 12.16 -15.50
N ILE A 136 14.80 11.20 -16.15
CA ILE A 136 13.67 10.45 -15.61
C ILE A 136 13.87 8.95 -15.75
N GLY A 137 13.64 8.22 -14.66
CA GLY A 137 13.47 6.76 -14.62
C GLY A 137 12.03 6.38 -14.34
N TYR A 138 11.61 5.20 -14.80
CA TYR A 138 10.25 4.70 -14.63
C TYR A 138 10.26 3.36 -13.91
N GLU A 139 9.46 3.23 -12.87
CA GLU A 139 9.29 1.98 -12.14
C GLU A 139 7.81 1.60 -12.09
N PRO A 140 7.36 0.60 -12.85
CA PRO A 140 6.01 0.07 -12.73
C PRO A 140 5.81 -0.54 -11.34
N ILE A 141 4.71 -0.19 -10.67
CA ILE A 141 4.34 -0.74 -9.37
C ILE A 141 2.93 -1.33 -9.40
N ASP A 142 2.74 -2.51 -8.85
CA ASP A 142 1.44 -3.18 -8.84
C ASP A 142 0.42 -2.49 -7.90
N GLU A 143 -0.85 -2.70 -8.20
CA GLU A 143 -1.96 -2.26 -7.35
C GLU A 143 -1.87 -2.84 -5.94
N GLY A 144 -2.09 -1.99 -4.94
CA GLY A 144 -2.06 -2.38 -3.52
C GLY A 144 -0.67 -2.54 -2.89
N TRP A 145 0.43 -2.46 -3.66
CA TRP A 145 1.76 -2.55 -3.08
C TRP A 145 2.17 -1.21 -2.44
N GLN A 146 2.78 -1.28 -1.25
CA GLN A 146 3.28 -0.12 -0.53
C GLN A 146 4.70 0.20 -0.99
N LEU A 147 4.88 1.42 -1.51
CA LEU A 147 6.20 1.88 -1.95
C LEU A 147 7.05 2.26 -0.74
N LYS A 148 8.15 1.54 -0.55
CA LYS A 148 9.23 1.89 0.37
C LYS A 148 10.43 2.36 -0.44
N ILE A 149 11.02 3.47 -0.02
CA ILE A 149 12.22 4.02 -0.67
C ILE A 149 13.41 3.69 0.21
N GLN A 150 14.37 2.95 -0.35
CA GLN A 150 15.63 2.66 0.31
C GLN A 150 16.75 3.33 -0.47
N GLY A 151 17.05 4.56 -0.08
CA GLY A 151 18.24 5.31 -0.46
C GLY A 151 18.72 6.07 0.77
N ASN A 152 20.03 6.34 0.89
CA ASN A 152 20.52 7.23 1.96
C ASN A 152 19.78 8.56 1.85
N ILE A 153 18.90 8.81 2.83
CA ILE A 153 18.23 10.09 3.05
C ILE A 153 19.25 11.03 3.68
#